data_AF-A0A521WPS4-F1
#
_entry.id   AF-A0A521WPS4-F1
#
_cell.length_a   1.000
_cell.length_b   1.000
_cell.length_c   1.000
_cell.angle_alpha   90.00
_cell.angle_beta   90.00
_cell.angle_gamma   90.00
#
_symmetry.space_group_name_H-M   'P 1'
#
loop_
_entity.id
_entity.type
_entity.pdbx_description
1 polymer ?
#
loop_
_entity_poly.entity_id
_entity_poly.type
_entity_poly.pdbx_seq_one_letter_code
_entity_poly.pdbx_strand_id
1 'polypeptide(L)'
;MGLEGDKGREAGSSALLPYTKESLEHARREGAPFAMVVLDYEKTEKGHRMTVPAKTEAAVTSAGRKEFEHLPEGKLWMAGGLLLILKCKDVSIALVRQRDSGAPSYPEHWTLGSGMPSPDDVPSAPWKTAAREGIEEFIIATADGVIQPVFNVSELDAIAGHAVSESDAIRTDPDFAHLPEVLKTDWKVHTPASFFKAPTEEEVEVVYEDGSIPATTQSGVLAFDPKASGVDFLKIVEVDMSQYALNEVSIFDGETHNGKSLNGADGCLKVTERVDGNGQRQLRLTNEFVAVYKDGVQQDLAPYQCEKMTVPLATMFKALNGEGR
;
A
#
# COMPACT_ATOMS: atom_id res chain seq x y z
N MET A 1 -7.00 5.40 -26.36
CA MET A 1 -6.05 6.49 -26.68
C MET A 1 -5.18 6.62 -25.45
N GLY A 2 -4.05 5.90 -25.36
CA GLY A 2 -2.80 6.28 -26.02
C GLY A 2 -2.03 7.16 -25.04
N LEU A 3 -1.24 6.55 -24.16
CA LEU A 3 -0.33 7.23 -23.24
C LEU A 3 0.71 8.02 -24.05
N GLU A 4 0.43 9.29 -24.32
CA GLU A 4 1.42 10.26 -24.79
C GLU A 4 1.75 11.21 -23.64
N GLY A 5 2.54 10.69 -22.69
CA GLY A 5 3.28 11.48 -21.72
C GLY A 5 4.80 11.28 -21.82
N ASP A 6 5.28 10.51 -22.80
CA ASP A 6 6.70 10.17 -22.95
C ASP A 6 7.24 10.64 -24.31
N LYS A 7 7.09 11.94 -24.58
CA LYS A 7 7.74 12.59 -25.72
C LYS A 7 8.66 13.69 -25.22
N GLY A 8 9.90 13.29 -24.93
CA GLY A 8 11.05 14.18 -25.08
C GLY A 8 12.05 14.17 -23.95
N ARG A 9 12.76 13.04 -23.74
CA ARG A 9 14.14 13.02 -23.21
C ARG A 9 14.80 11.65 -23.43
N GLU A 10 15.07 11.28 -24.67
CA GLU A 10 16.12 10.30 -24.95
C GLU A 10 17.44 11.03 -25.15
N ALA A 11 18.29 11.01 -24.12
CA ALA A 11 19.75 11.07 -24.24
C ALA A 11 20.44 10.72 -22.90
N GLY A 12 20.78 9.45 -22.70
CA GLY A 12 22.03 9.08 -22.01
C GLY A 12 22.05 8.83 -20.50
N SER A 13 20.92 8.73 -19.79
CA SER A 13 20.95 8.27 -18.38
C SER A 13 20.89 6.74 -18.33
N SER A 14 21.85 6.10 -17.65
CA SER A 14 21.82 4.66 -17.36
C SER A 14 20.44 4.26 -16.79
N ALA A 15 19.89 3.13 -17.24
CA ALA A 15 18.60 2.61 -16.75
C ALA A 15 18.64 2.31 -15.24
N LEU A 16 19.86 2.04 -14.75
CA LEU A 16 20.24 1.79 -13.37
C LEU A 16 21.23 2.85 -12.90
N LEU A 17 21.04 3.38 -11.70
CA LEU A 17 21.97 4.32 -11.07
C LEU A 17 22.70 3.63 -9.91
N PRO A 18 23.95 3.98 -9.59
CA PRO A 18 24.56 3.55 -8.34
C PRO A 18 23.66 3.94 -7.17
N TYR A 19 23.36 3.02 -6.26
CA TYR A 19 22.54 3.34 -5.09
C TYR A 19 23.37 4.13 -4.08
N THR A 20 23.29 5.46 -4.19
CA THR A 20 23.92 6.40 -3.27
C THR A 20 22.90 7.47 -2.90
N LYS A 21 23.11 8.13 -1.74
CA LYS A 21 22.28 9.27 -1.33
C LYS A 21 22.23 10.34 -2.44
N GLU A 22 23.36 10.62 -3.07
CA GLU A 22 23.46 11.62 -4.14
C GLU A 22 22.66 11.20 -5.39
N SER A 23 22.71 9.92 -5.78
CA SER A 23 21.91 9.39 -6.89
C SER A 23 20.40 9.46 -6.61
N LEU A 24 19.97 9.12 -5.39
CA LEU A 24 18.55 9.20 -5.01
C LEU A 24 18.06 10.65 -4.93
N GLU A 25 18.87 11.55 -4.38
CA GLU A 25 18.58 12.99 -4.35
C GLU A 25 18.51 13.58 -5.77
N HIS A 26 19.39 13.12 -6.68
CA HIS A 26 19.34 13.52 -8.08
C HIS A 26 18.08 12.99 -8.77
N ALA A 27 17.77 11.69 -8.61
CA ALA A 27 16.56 11.09 -9.16
C ALA A 27 15.29 11.81 -8.66
N ARG A 28 15.24 12.15 -7.38
CA ARG A 28 14.17 12.97 -6.79
C ARG A 28 14.09 14.35 -7.45
N ARG A 29 15.20 15.06 -7.63
CA ARG A 29 15.24 16.38 -8.28
C ARG A 29 14.78 16.34 -9.73
N GLU A 30 15.05 15.23 -10.42
CA GLU A 30 14.55 14.97 -11.78
C GLU A 30 13.10 14.43 -11.82
N GLY A 31 12.45 14.32 -10.67
CA GLY A 31 11.04 13.93 -10.57
C GLY A 31 10.78 12.43 -10.72
N ALA A 32 11.77 11.57 -10.44
CA ALA A 32 11.55 10.13 -10.41
C ALA A 32 10.61 9.75 -9.25
N PRO A 33 9.42 9.18 -9.54
CA PRO A 33 8.42 8.91 -8.50
C PRO A 33 8.77 7.69 -7.64
N PHE A 34 9.58 6.75 -8.17
CA PHE A 34 9.88 5.48 -7.51
C PHE A 34 11.35 5.10 -7.70
N ALA A 35 11.87 4.31 -6.76
CA ALA A 35 13.20 3.71 -6.84
C ALA A 35 13.16 2.26 -6.35
N MET A 36 13.58 1.29 -7.17
CA MET A 36 13.76 -0.09 -6.73
C MET A 36 15.23 -0.36 -6.46
N VAL A 37 15.52 -1.14 -5.42
CA VAL A 37 16.89 -1.53 -5.05
C VAL A 37 16.93 -3.03 -4.82
N VAL A 38 17.96 -3.67 -5.36
CA VAL A 38 18.18 -5.09 -5.13
C VAL A 38 18.78 -5.31 -3.74
N LEU A 39 18.20 -6.27 -3.03
CA LEU A 39 18.53 -6.71 -1.69
C LEU A 39 18.94 -8.18 -1.73
N ASP A 40 19.90 -8.52 -0.88
CA ASP A 40 20.13 -9.90 -0.46
C ASP A 40 19.18 -10.26 0.68
N TYR A 41 18.68 -11.49 0.67
CA TYR A 41 17.72 -11.98 1.65
C TYR A 41 18.24 -13.22 2.39
N GLU A 42 18.04 -13.24 3.71
CA GLU A 42 18.15 -14.45 4.51
C GLU A 42 17.06 -14.55 5.58
N LYS A 43 16.65 -15.78 5.88
CA LYS A 43 15.82 -16.09 7.05
C LYS A 43 16.73 -16.19 8.28
N THR A 44 16.41 -15.48 9.35
CA THR A 44 17.15 -15.50 10.62
C THR A 44 16.35 -16.22 11.70
N GLU A 45 16.97 -16.46 12.86
CA GLU A 45 16.26 -17.06 14.01
C GLU A 45 15.09 -16.21 14.51
N LYS A 46 15.13 -14.89 14.29
CA LYS A 46 14.11 -13.95 14.80
C LYS A 46 13.11 -13.50 13.72
N GLY A 47 13.36 -13.85 12.47
CA GLY A 47 12.53 -13.43 11.33
C GLY A 47 13.36 -13.36 10.06
N HIS A 48 13.64 -12.15 9.58
CA HIS A 48 14.21 -11.90 8.26
C HIS A 48 15.30 -10.84 8.31
N ARG A 49 16.32 -11.00 7.47
CA ARG A 49 17.30 -9.96 7.20
C ARG A 49 17.35 -9.66 5.71
N MET A 50 17.33 -8.37 5.41
CA MET A 50 17.44 -7.78 4.09
C MET A 50 18.70 -6.93 4.06
N THR A 51 19.65 -7.30 3.21
CA THR A 51 20.94 -6.63 3.14
C THR A 51 21.02 -5.83 1.85
N VAL A 52 21.32 -4.53 1.98
CA VAL A 52 21.64 -3.63 0.88
C VAL A 52 23.14 -3.77 0.59
N PRO A 53 23.52 -4.32 -0.58
CA PRO A 53 24.94 -4.50 -0.92
C PRO A 53 25.69 -3.18 -1.04
N ALA A 54 26.97 -3.15 -0.66
CA ALA A 54 27.79 -1.94 -0.69
C ALA A 54 27.95 -1.33 -2.11
N LYS A 55 27.72 -2.14 -3.15
CA LYS A 55 27.72 -1.74 -4.56
C LYS A 55 26.44 -2.18 -5.24
N THR A 56 25.31 -1.73 -4.73
CA THR A 56 24.01 -1.98 -5.36
C THR A 56 23.62 -0.87 -6.33
N GLU A 57 22.66 -1.17 -7.19
CA GLU A 57 22.10 -0.24 -8.15
C GLU A 57 20.62 0.00 -7.86
N ALA A 58 20.14 1.16 -8.28
CA ALA A 58 18.78 1.61 -8.13
C ALA A 58 18.14 1.78 -9.51
N ALA A 59 16.99 1.13 -9.70
CA ALA A 59 16.15 1.35 -10.86
C ALA A 59 15.14 2.47 -10.58
N VAL A 60 15.32 3.62 -11.25
CA VAL A 60 14.44 4.80 -11.12
C VAL A 60 13.61 5.09 -12.37
N THR A 61 13.89 4.35 -13.45
CA THR A 61 13.19 4.45 -14.74
C THR A 61 12.33 3.21 -14.99
N SER A 62 11.28 3.32 -15.80
CA SER A 62 10.46 2.15 -16.18
C SER A 62 11.26 1.04 -16.85
N ALA A 63 12.30 1.38 -17.61
CA ALA A 63 13.20 0.39 -18.22
C ALA A 63 14.00 -0.37 -17.16
N GLY A 64 14.66 0.33 -16.24
CA GLY A 64 15.41 -0.31 -15.15
C GLY A 64 14.52 -1.14 -14.23
N ARG A 65 13.27 -0.71 -13.98
CA ARG A 65 12.32 -1.48 -13.15
C ARG A 65 12.00 -2.84 -13.75
N LYS A 66 11.80 -2.91 -15.07
CA LYS A 66 11.59 -4.17 -15.79
C LYS A 66 12.78 -5.13 -15.68
N GLU A 67 14.00 -4.59 -15.57
CA GLU A 67 15.19 -5.42 -15.34
C GLU A 67 15.15 -6.12 -13.97
N PHE A 68 14.49 -5.50 -12.98
CA PHE A 68 14.37 -6.04 -11.62
C PHE A 68 13.18 -6.98 -11.42
N GLU A 69 12.26 -7.07 -12.38
CA GLU A 69 11.13 -8.02 -12.34
C GLU A 69 11.58 -9.49 -12.53
N HIS A 70 12.83 -9.72 -12.98
CA HIS A 70 13.38 -11.04 -13.27
C HIS A 70 14.78 -11.25 -12.65
N LEU A 71 14.92 -10.93 -11.37
CA LEU A 71 16.20 -11.10 -10.67
C LEU A 71 16.59 -12.57 -10.45
N PRO A 72 17.90 -12.87 -10.39
CA PRO A 72 18.40 -14.20 -10.00
C PRO A 72 17.88 -14.67 -8.63
N GLU A 73 17.89 -15.98 -8.40
CA GLU A 73 17.51 -16.57 -7.12
C GLU A 73 18.31 -15.98 -5.95
N GLY A 74 17.62 -15.65 -4.85
CA GLY A 74 18.20 -15.03 -3.65
C GLY A 74 18.32 -13.50 -3.72
N LYS A 75 18.04 -12.87 -4.88
CA LYS A 75 17.96 -11.41 -5.04
C LYS A 75 16.50 -10.97 -5.09
N LEU A 76 16.17 -9.95 -4.32
CA LEU A 76 14.81 -9.39 -4.24
C LEU A 76 14.84 -7.87 -4.30
N TRP A 77 13.70 -7.26 -4.57
CA TRP A 77 13.47 -5.84 -4.31
C TRP A 77 12.27 -5.69 -3.38
N MET A 78 12.23 -4.62 -2.58
CA MET A 78 11.20 -4.44 -1.56
C MET A 78 10.11 -3.44 -1.99
N ALA A 79 8.87 -3.84 -1.82
CA ALA A 79 7.66 -3.02 -1.90
C ALA A 79 7.06 -2.81 -0.50
N GLY A 80 6.02 -1.97 -0.41
CA GLY A 80 5.26 -1.80 0.82
C GLY A 80 3.77 -1.91 0.57
N GLY A 81 3.06 -2.52 1.51
CA GLY A 81 1.61 -2.62 1.45
C GLY A 81 0.94 -2.52 2.81
N LEU A 82 -0.30 -2.03 2.82
CA LEU A 82 -1.08 -1.84 4.01
C LEU A 82 -2.50 -2.39 3.83
N LEU A 83 -2.90 -3.23 4.79
CA LEU A 83 -4.31 -3.57 4.96
C LEU A 83 -4.96 -2.53 5.87
N LEU A 84 -5.81 -1.68 5.29
CA LEU A 84 -6.54 -0.67 6.03
C LEU A 84 -7.85 -1.25 6.58
N ILE A 85 -8.00 -1.24 7.89
CA ILE A 85 -9.19 -1.72 8.60
C ILE A 85 -9.98 -0.51 9.12
N LEU A 86 -11.23 -0.38 8.69
CA LEU A 86 -12.14 0.63 9.20
C LEU A 86 -13.01 0.02 10.29
N LYS A 87 -12.97 0.62 11.49
CA LYS A 87 -13.82 0.25 12.62
C LYS A 87 -15.09 1.08 12.61
N CYS A 88 -16.00 0.79 11.69
CA CYS A 88 -17.31 1.45 11.65
C CYS A 88 -18.17 1.05 12.86
N LYS A 89 -19.21 1.85 13.12
CA LYS A 89 -20.16 1.68 14.21
C LYS A 89 -20.83 0.30 14.25
N ASP A 90 -21.14 -0.24 13.08
CA ASP A 90 -21.95 -1.45 12.88
C ASP A 90 -21.13 -2.66 12.39
N VAL A 91 -19.96 -2.43 11.78
CA VAL A 91 -19.11 -3.48 11.23
C VAL A 91 -17.65 -3.04 11.17
N SER A 92 -16.72 -3.99 11.34
CA SER A 92 -15.31 -3.78 10.98
C SER A 92 -15.06 -4.31 9.57
N ILE A 93 -14.43 -3.51 8.73
CA ILE A 93 -14.12 -3.90 7.35
C ILE A 93 -12.64 -3.73 7.05
N ALA A 94 -12.10 -4.56 6.17
CA ALA A 94 -10.80 -4.36 5.55
C ALA A 94 -11.00 -3.92 4.10
N LEU A 95 -10.29 -2.88 3.70
CA LEU A 95 -10.33 -2.37 2.34
C LEU A 95 -9.40 -3.18 1.44
N VAL A 96 -9.94 -3.57 0.29
CA VAL A 96 -9.22 -4.22 -0.80
C VAL A 96 -9.65 -3.61 -2.11
N ARG A 97 -8.80 -3.66 -3.13
CA ARG A 97 -9.11 -3.19 -4.48
C ARG A 97 -8.97 -4.30 -5.49
N GLN A 98 -9.83 -4.30 -6.50
CA GLN A 98 -9.69 -5.16 -7.66
C GLN A 98 -8.76 -4.51 -8.66
N ARG A 99 -7.68 -5.20 -9.02
CA ARG A 99 -6.74 -4.73 -10.04
C ARG A 99 -7.40 -4.68 -11.41
N ASP A 100 -7.07 -3.64 -12.18
CA ASP A 100 -7.55 -3.49 -13.56
C ASP A 100 -7.21 -4.72 -14.42
N SER A 101 -8.06 -5.00 -15.40
CA SER A 101 -7.89 -6.10 -16.35
C SER A 101 -6.59 -6.03 -17.18
N GLY A 102 -6.04 -4.83 -17.37
CA GLY A 102 -4.79 -4.56 -18.05
C GLY A 102 -3.57 -4.46 -17.13
N ALA A 103 -3.72 -4.71 -15.82
CA ALA A 103 -2.61 -4.66 -14.89
C ALA A 103 -1.47 -5.64 -15.31
N PRO A 104 -0.19 -5.21 -15.25
CA PRO A 104 0.94 -6.03 -15.70
C PRO A 104 1.10 -7.31 -14.86
N SER A 105 0.63 -7.29 -13.62
CA SER A 105 0.61 -8.41 -12.70
C SER A 105 -0.76 -8.53 -12.04
N TYR A 106 -1.20 -9.78 -11.87
CA TYR A 106 -2.46 -10.16 -11.21
C TYR A 106 -3.70 -9.37 -11.69
N PRO A 107 -3.99 -9.31 -13.01
CA PRO A 107 -5.18 -8.62 -13.51
C PRO A 107 -6.44 -9.23 -12.90
N GLU A 108 -7.42 -8.39 -12.57
CA GLU A 108 -8.71 -8.75 -11.96
C GLU A 108 -8.65 -9.41 -10.56
N HIS A 109 -7.47 -9.51 -9.95
CA HIS A 109 -7.33 -10.04 -8.59
C HIS A 109 -7.59 -8.94 -7.56
N TRP A 110 -8.11 -9.36 -6.41
CA TRP A 110 -8.22 -8.51 -5.23
C TRP A 110 -6.86 -8.37 -4.55
N THR A 111 -6.55 -7.14 -4.15
CA THR A 111 -5.31 -6.79 -3.47
C THR A 111 -5.55 -5.78 -2.35
N LEU A 112 -4.59 -5.65 -1.44
CA LEU A 112 -4.54 -4.56 -0.47
C LEU A 112 -3.83 -3.36 -1.11
N GLY A 113 -3.93 -2.17 -0.51
CA GLY A 113 -3.20 -1.01 -1.03
C GLY A 113 -1.69 -1.21 -0.91
N SER A 114 -0.98 -1.28 -2.03
CA SER A 114 0.45 -1.60 -2.07
C SER A 114 1.12 -1.03 -3.29
N GLY A 115 2.38 -0.62 -3.16
CA GLY A 115 3.12 -0.09 -4.28
C GLY A 115 4.62 0.00 -4.05
N MET A 116 5.26 0.66 -5.00
CA MET A 116 6.71 0.76 -5.07
C MET A 116 7.22 1.83 -4.13
N PRO A 117 8.40 1.65 -3.54
CA PRO A 117 8.94 2.66 -2.65
C PRO A 117 9.40 3.90 -3.42
N SER A 118 9.25 5.07 -2.79
CA SER A 118 9.79 6.32 -3.29
C SER A 118 11.29 6.42 -2.97
N PRO A 119 12.08 7.27 -3.66
CA PRO A 119 13.48 7.47 -3.32
C PRO A 119 13.74 7.85 -1.84
N ASP A 120 12.74 8.41 -1.14
CA ASP A 120 12.83 8.82 0.26
C ASP A 120 12.57 7.66 1.26
N ASP A 121 11.96 6.55 0.80
CA ASP A 121 11.51 5.44 1.66
C ASP A 121 12.44 4.21 1.61
N VAL A 122 13.34 4.14 0.64
CA VAL A 122 14.13 2.94 0.30
C VAL A 122 15.36 2.75 1.20
N PRO A 123 15.66 1.51 1.62
CA PRO A 123 14.77 0.55 2.28
C PRO A 123 14.77 0.70 3.82
N SER A 124 15.32 1.78 4.38
CA SER A 124 15.48 1.93 5.85
C SER A 124 14.15 2.06 6.61
N ALA A 125 13.06 2.37 5.93
CA ALA A 125 11.77 2.58 6.57
C ALA A 125 10.62 1.98 5.74
N PRO A 126 10.58 0.65 5.56
CA PRO A 126 9.59 0.01 4.69
C PRO A 126 8.15 0.18 5.19
N TRP A 127 7.96 0.44 6.48
CA TRP A 127 6.67 0.85 7.03
C TRP A 127 6.15 2.16 6.44
N LYS A 128 7.03 3.09 6.01
CA LYS A 128 6.63 4.35 5.37
C LYS A 128 6.04 4.07 4.01
N THR A 129 6.70 3.24 3.20
CA THR A 129 6.16 2.80 1.92
C THR A 129 4.80 2.13 2.12
N ALA A 130 4.69 1.20 3.07
CA ALA A 130 3.43 0.56 3.37
C ALA A 130 2.32 1.56 3.75
N ALA A 131 2.61 2.48 4.66
CA ALA A 131 1.66 3.49 5.11
C ALA A 131 1.25 4.45 3.99
N ARG A 132 2.23 4.96 3.22
CA ARG A 132 2.00 5.87 2.11
C ARG A 132 1.12 5.22 1.05
N GLU A 133 1.59 4.11 0.48
CA GLU A 133 0.90 3.42 -0.62
C GLU A 133 -0.51 3.00 -0.22
N GLY A 134 -0.70 2.33 0.93
CA GLY A 134 -2.04 1.87 1.25
C GLY A 134 -3.00 2.93 1.81
N ILE A 135 -2.53 4.14 2.15
CA ILE A 135 -3.43 5.28 2.41
C ILE A 135 -3.76 6.00 1.10
N GLU A 136 -2.79 6.16 0.19
CA GLU A 136 -3.00 6.77 -1.14
C GLU A 136 -4.04 6.02 -1.97
N GLU A 137 -4.10 4.70 -1.83
CA GLU A 137 -4.98 3.82 -2.61
C GLU A 137 -6.47 3.96 -2.28
N PHE A 138 -6.82 4.38 -1.06
CA PHE A 138 -8.22 4.42 -0.61
C PHE A 138 -8.61 5.79 -0.08
N ILE A 139 -9.51 6.45 -0.78
CA ILE A 139 -10.10 7.70 -0.31
C ILE A 139 -11.44 7.37 0.35
N ILE A 140 -11.53 7.67 1.63
CA ILE A 140 -12.67 7.31 2.47
C ILE A 140 -13.45 8.58 2.79
N ALA A 141 -14.63 8.74 2.21
CA ALA A 141 -15.49 9.89 2.41
C ALA A 141 -16.67 9.55 3.33
N THR A 142 -17.07 10.53 4.15
CA THR A 142 -18.25 10.50 5.00
C THR A 142 -19.06 11.78 4.82
N ALA A 143 -20.16 11.90 5.57
CA ALA A 143 -20.94 13.13 5.61
C ALA A 143 -20.17 14.36 6.14
N ASP A 144 -19.09 14.14 6.90
CA ASP A 144 -18.29 15.22 7.51
C ASP A 144 -17.06 15.60 6.67
N GLY A 145 -16.67 14.75 5.71
CA GLY A 145 -15.50 14.95 4.86
C GLY A 145 -14.75 13.66 4.55
N VAL A 146 -13.54 13.76 4.00
CA VAL A 146 -12.61 12.64 3.85
C VAL A 146 -11.78 12.40 5.08
N ILE A 147 -11.67 11.13 5.41
CA ILE A 147 -10.94 10.62 6.54
C ILE A 147 -9.45 10.76 6.28
N GLN A 148 -8.78 11.51 7.16
CA GLN A 148 -7.33 11.52 7.27
C GLN A 148 -6.94 10.74 8.53
N PRO A 149 -6.30 9.57 8.41
CA PRO A 149 -5.78 8.82 9.54
C PRO A 149 -4.77 9.64 10.36
N VAL A 150 -4.88 9.59 11.69
CA VAL A 150 -3.97 10.26 12.64
C VAL A 150 -3.43 9.26 13.64
N PHE A 151 -2.11 9.06 13.59
CA PHE A 151 -1.35 8.12 14.42
C PHE A 151 -0.75 8.77 15.67
N ASN A 152 -0.77 10.10 15.77
CA ASN A 152 -0.07 10.88 16.79
C ASN A 152 1.45 10.66 16.76
N VAL A 153 1.98 10.44 15.55
CA VAL A 153 3.41 10.31 15.28
C VAL A 153 3.69 11.22 14.10
N SER A 154 4.41 12.32 14.33
CA SER A 154 4.49 13.44 13.38
C SER A 154 4.90 13.03 11.96
N GLU A 155 5.79 12.04 11.83
CA GLU A 155 6.22 11.52 10.53
C GLU A 155 5.12 10.72 9.81
N LEU A 156 4.39 9.85 10.54
CA LEU A 156 3.24 9.11 10.01
C LEU A 156 2.08 10.03 9.65
N ASP A 157 1.80 11.02 10.50
CA ASP A 157 0.73 12.00 10.28
C ASP A 157 1.04 12.86 9.04
N ALA A 158 2.31 13.18 8.79
CA ALA A 158 2.74 13.86 7.58
C ALA A 158 2.57 12.98 6.33
N ILE A 159 2.92 11.68 6.41
CA ILE A 159 2.71 10.72 5.32
C ILE A 159 1.22 10.59 5.01
N ALA A 160 0.38 10.34 6.01
CA ALA A 160 -1.06 10.23 5.83
C ALA A 160 -1.68 11.53 5.29
N GLY A 161 -1.24 12.68 5.79
CA GLY A 161 -1.66 13.98 5.30
C GLY A 161 -1.29 14.21 3.83
N HIS A 162 -0.07 13.83 3.42
CA HIS A 162 0.37 13.94 2.03
C HIS A 162 -0.42 13.00 1.12
N ALA A 163 -0.52 11.73 1.49
CA ALA A 163 -1.29 10.69 0.79
C ALA A 163 -2.72 11.13 0.50
N VAL A 164 -3.41 11.68 1.51
CA VAL A 164 -4.77 12.21 1.34
C VAL A 164 -4.78 13.52 0.56
N SER A 165 -3.73 14.34 0.60
CA SER A 165 -3.69 15.60 -0.18
C SER A 165 -3.56 15.37 -1.69
N GLU A 166 -2.97 14.26 -2.13
CA GLU A 166 -2.94 13.93 -3.55
C GLU A 166 -4.36 13.76 -4.12
N SER A 167 -5.32 13.38 -3.27
CA SER A 167 -6.74 13.29 -3.60
C SER A 167 -7.46 14.65 -3.68
N ASP A 168 -6.80 15.78 -3.35
CA ASP A 168 -7.40 17.12 -3.51
C ASP A 168 -7.71 17.45 -4.98
N ALA A 169 -7.03 16.81 -5.95
CA ALA A 169 -7.29 16.97 -7.38
C ALA A 169 -8.71 16.56 -7.78
N ILE A 170 -9.30 15.61 -7.06
CA ILE A 170 -10.66 15.08 -7.29
C ILE A 170 -11.71 16.16 -7.17
N ARG A 171 -11.47 17.16 -6.31
CA ARG A 171 -12.38 18.30 -6.10
C ARG A 171 -12.65 19.05 -7.40
N THR A 172 -11.73 19.00 -8.34
CA THR A 172 -11.77 19.73 -9.60
C THR A 172 -12.07 18.85 -10.81
N ASP A 173 -12.20 17.54 -10.61
CA ASP A 173 -12.42 16.59 -11.68
C ASP A 173 -13.93 16.52 -12.05
N PRO A 174 -14.32 16.88 -13.29
CA PRO A 174 -15.70 16.83 -13.75
C PRO A 174 -16.32 15.43 -13.70
N ASP A 175 -15.51 14.38 -13.81
CA ASP A 175 -15.98 12.99 -13.78
C ASP A 175 -16.46 12.57 -12.38
N PHE A 176 -16.18 13.40 -11.38
CA PHE A 176 -16.59 13.24 -9.98
C PHE A 176 -17.61 14.29 -9.55
N ALA A 177 -18.35 14.88 -10.50
CA ALA A 177 -19.42 15.85 -10.20
C ALA A 177 -20.55 15.26 -9.33
N HIS A 178 -20.69 13.93 -9.26
CA HIS A 178 -21.63 13.22 -8.38
C HIS A 178 -21.17 13.13 -6.93
N LEU A 179 -19.95 13.57 -6.61
CA LEU A 179 -19.48 13.62 -5.24
C LEU A 179 -20.37 14.51 -4.36
N PRO A 180 -20.59 14.13 -3.09
CA PRO A 180 -21.27 14.99 -2.13
C PRO A 180 -20.66 16.39 -2.08
N GLU A 181 -21.51 17.43 -2.08
CA GLU A 181 -21.08 18.84 -2.03
C GLU A 181 -20.13 19.15 -0.86
N VAL A 182 -20.22 18.38 0.24
CA VAL A 182 -19.33 18.53 1.41
C VAL A 182 -17.84 18.27 1.08
N LEU A 183 -17.54 17.48 0.06
CA LEU A 183 -16.16 17.18 -0.34
C LEU A 183 -15.49 18.33 -1.12
N LYS A 184 -16.21 19.42 -1.44
CA LYS A 184 -15.73 20.48 -2.34
C LYS A 184 -15.13 21.71 -1.64
N THR A 185 -15.16 21.84 -0.30
CA THR A 185 -14.85 23.12 0.41
C THR A 185 -13.62 23.08 1.34
N ASP A 186 -13.66 22.42 2.49
CA ASP A 186 -12.51 22.14 3.38
C ASP A 186 -12.88 20.91 4.21
N TRP A 187 -12.23 19.79 3.90
CA TRP A 187 -12.93 18.51 3.85
C TRP A 187 -12.22 17.39 4.61
N LYS A 188 -11.12 17.64 5.32
CA LYS A 188 -10.36 16.56 6.00
C LYS A 188 -10.84 16.36 7.44
N VAL A 189 -11.25 15.14 7.75
CA VAL A 189 -11.66 14.68 9.08
C VAL A 189 -10.54 13.88 9.69
N HIS A 190 -9.82 14.50 10.62
CA HIS A 190 -8.76 13.84 11.37
C HIS A 190 -9.34 12.72 12.25
N THR A 191 -8.96 11.49 11.93
CA THR A 191 -9.59 10.30 12.51
C THR A 191 -8.51 9.42 13.15
N PRO A 192 -8.64 9.01 14.43
CA PRO A 192 -7.61 8.22 15.11
C PRO A 192 -7.29 6.93 14.36
N ALA A 193 -6.00 6.64 14.24
CA ALA A 193 -5.50 5.43 13.59
C ALA A 193 -4.35 4.80 14.38
N SER A 194 -4.18 3.50 14.27
CA SER A 194 -3.11 2.77 14.95
C SER A 194 -2.69 1.53 14.18
N PHE A 195 -1.43 1.12 14.34
CA PHE A 195 -0.99 -0.16 13.82
C PHE A 195 -1.54 -1.31 14.64
N PHE A 196 -2.12 -2.29 13.96
CA PHE A 196 -2.45 -3.58 14.55
C PHE A 196 -1.31 -4.57 14.28
N LYS A 197 -0.84 -5.24 15.33
CA LYS A 197 0.21 -6.26 15.20
C LYS A 197 -0.41 -7.61 14.85
N ALA A 198 -0.18 -8.11 13.64
CA ALA A 198 -0.66 -9.44 13.27
C ALA A 198 0.03 -10.56 14.11
N PRO A 199 -0.65 -11.67 14.43
CA PRO A 199 -0.09 -12.80 15.20
C PRO A 199 1.18 -13.44 14.62
N THR A 200 1.41 -13.24 13.33
CA THR A 200 2.51 -13.80 12.52
C THR A 200 3.53 -12.75 12.11
N GLU A 201 3.44 -11.50 12.61
CA GLU A 201 4.51 -10.54 12.36
C GLU A 201 5.84 -11.04 12.93
N GLU A 202 6.88 -10.96 12.12
CA GLU A 202 8.25 -11.33 12.47
C GLU A 202 9.16 -10.10 12.43
N GLU A 203 10.35 -10.19 13.03
CA GLU A 203 11.34 -9.13 12.92
C GLU A 203 11.91 -9.09 11.50
N VAL A 204 11.93 -7.90 10.90
CA VAL A 204 12.57 -7.63 9.61
C VAL A 204 13.68 -6.63 9.87
N GLU A 205 14.92 -7.09 9.71
CA GLU A 205 16.13 -6.29 9.82
C GLU A 205 16.57 -5.83 8.42
N VAL A 206 16.83 -4.54 8.27
CA VAL A 206 17.43 -3.96 7.05
C VAL A 206 18.83 -3.48 7.40
N VAL A 207 19.84 -4.02 6.70
CA VAL A 207 21.27 -3.75 6.95
C VAL A 207 21.92 -3.19 5.69
N TYR A 208 22.77 -2.19 5.85
CA TYR A 208 23.59 -1.64 4.77
C TYR A 208 25.01 -2.15 4.94
N GLU A 209 25.53 -2.91 3.97
CA GLU A 209 26.89 -3.50 4.07
C GLU A 209 27.99 -2.47 4.25
N ASP A 210 27.82 -1.30 3.64
CA ASP A 210 28.79 -0.20 3.73
C ASP A 210 28.68 0.60 5.03
N GLY A 211 27.68 0.33 5.87
CA GLY A 211 27.40 1.04 7.11
C GLY A 211 26.97 2.50 6.91
N SER A 212 26.61 2.92 5.69
CA SER A 212 26.23 4.29 5.38
C SER A 212 24.94 4.74 6.07
N ILE A 213 24.04 3.80 6.34
CA ILE A 213 22.78 3.99 7.06
C ILE A 213 22.73 2.99 8.22
N PRO A 214 22.35 3.43 9.44
CA PRO A 214 22.17 2.52 10.57
C PRO A 214 21.17 1.40 10.24
N ALA A 215 21.48 0.18 10.66
CA ALA A 215 20.56 -0.93 10.54
C ALA A 215 19.25 -0.63 11.29
N THR A 216 18.13 -1.04 10.71
CA THR A 216 16.80 -0.84 11.29
C THR A 216 16.10 -2.19 11.46
N THR A 217 15.38 -2.35 12.57
CA THR A 217 14.59 -3.56 12.84
C THR A 217 13.14 -3.18 13.10
N GLN A 218 12.21 -3.83 12.42
CA GLN A 218 10.78 -3.55 12.52
C GLN A 218 9.98 -4.85 12.48
N SER A 219 8.80 -4.88 13.10
CA SER A 219 7.90 -6.02 12.95
C SER A 219 6.95 -5.82 11.77
N GLY A 220 6.81 -6.86 10.95
CA GLY A 220 5.92 -6.84 9.80
C GLY A 220 5.69 -8.24 9.25
N VAL A 221 4.83 -8.33 8.25
CA VAL A 221 4.59 -9.55 7.49
C VAL A 221 5.26 -9.40 6.12
N LEU A 222 6.03 -10.39 5.69
CA LEU A 222 6.62 -10.39 4.36
C LEU A 222 5.81 -11.27 3.40
N ALA A 223 5.42 -10.71 2.26
CA ALA A 223 4.84 -11.47 1.17
C ALA A 223 5.84 -11.57 0.02
N PHE A 224 6.33 -12.78 -0.25
CA PHE A 224 7.27 -13.04 -1.34
C PHE A 224 6.48 -13.36 -2.61
N ASP A 225 6.54 -12.48 -3.61
CA ASP A 225 5.88 -12.68 -4.90
C ASP A 225 6.82 -13.41 -5.88
N PRO A 226 6.58 -14.70 -6.15
CA PRO A 226 7.43 -15.48 -7.04
C PRO A 226 7.35 -15.03 -8.51
N LYS A 227 6.37 -14.19 -8.89
CA LYS A 227 6.24 -13.69 -10.27
C LYS A 227 7.04 -12.42 -10.53
N ALA A 228 7.36 -11.65 -9.48
CA ALA A 228 7.95 -10.32 -9.60
C ALA A 228 9.36 -10.22 -9.03
N SER A 229 9.91 -11.31 -8.45
CA SER A 229 11.13 -11.29 -7.62
C SER A 229 11.09 -10.18 -6.55
N GLY A 230 9.88 -9.85 -6.08
CA GLY A 230 9.60 -8.77 -5.15
C GLY A 230 9.17 -9.32 -3.78
N VAL A 231 9.42 -8.53 -2.75
CA VAL A 231 8.90 -8.78 -1.40
C VAL A 231 8.14 -7.56 -0.90
N ASP A 232 6.87 -7.73 -0.57
CA ASP A 232 6.10 -6.68 0.08
C ASP A 232 6.31 -6.75 1.59
N PHE A 233 6.72 -5.62 2.18
CA PHE A 233 6.63 -5.41 3.61
C PHE A 233 5.22 -4.93 3.95
N LEU A 234 4.49 -5.75 4.71
CA LEU A 234 3.08 -5.54 4.94
C LEU A 234 2.76 -5.16 6.38
N LYS A 235 1.86 -4.19 6.56
CA LYS A 235 1.31 -3.74 7.85
C LYS A 235 -0.21 -3.71 7.85
N ILE A 236 -0.78 -3.56 9.03
CA ILE A 236 -2.22 -3.41 9.24
C ILE A 236 -2.45 -2.14 10.04
N VAL A 237 -3.37 -1.29 9.58
CA VAL A 237 -3.79 -0.08 10.28
C VAL A 237 -5.27 -0.17 10.58
N GLU A 238 -5.64 0.06 11.83
CA GLU A 238 -7.02 0.26 12.25
C GLU A 238 -7.31 1.76 12.30
N VAL A 239 -8.35 2.21 11.60
CA VAL A 239 -8.90 3.58 11.68
C VAL A 239 -10.20 3.53 12.47
N ASP A 240 -10.28 4.34 13.53
CA ASP A 240 -11.47 4.42 14.37
C ASP A 240 -12.56 5.25 13.70
N MET A 241 -13.50 4.57 13.07
CA MET A 241 -14.67 5.17 12.42
C MET A 241 -15.95 4.87 13.20
N SER A 242 -15.86 4.66 14.51
CA SER A 242 -16.99 4.21 15.34
C SER A 242 -18.17 5.20 15.38
N GLN A 243 -17.94 6.44 14.94
CA GLN A 243 -18.96 7.47 14.74
C GLN A 243 -19.79 7.30 13.46
N TYR A 244 -19.32 6.52 12.48
CA TYR A 244 -19.99 6.31 11.19
C TYR A 244 -20.45 4.86 11.02
N ALA A 245 -21.68 4.65 10.58
CA ALA A 245 -22.12 3.36 10.06
C ALA A 245 -21.60 3.15 8.63
N LEU A 246 -21.46 1.91 8.18
CA LEU A 246 -20.90 1.62 6.84
C LEU A 246 -21.71 2.29 5.71
N ASN A 247 -23.03 2.39 5.84
CA ASN A 247 -23.88 3.06 4.85
C ASN A 247 -23.71 4.60 4.81
N GLU A 248 -22.94 5.17 5.73
CA GLU A 248 -22.56 6.59 5.75
C GLU A 248 -21.15 6.81 5.18
N VAL A 249 -20.49 5.73 4.73
CA VAL A 249 -19.13 5.75 4.19
C VAL A 249 -19.16 5.46 2.68
N SER A 250 -18.36 6.21 1.92
CA SER A 250 -18.08 5.98 0.51
C SER A 250 -16.58 5.80 0.30
N ILE A 251 -16.20 4.83 -0.55
CA ILE A 251 -14.79 4.51 -0.83
C ILE A 251 -14.52 4.78 -2.31
N PHE A 252 -13.42 5.47 -2.60
CA PHE A 252 -12.95 5.76 -3.96
C PHE A 252 -11.54 5.23 -4.17
N ASP A 253 -11.29 4.70 -5.36
CA ASP A 253 -9.96 4.30 -5.85
C ASP A 253 -9.08 5.53 -6.06
N GLY A 254 -8.06 5.68 -5.21
CA GLY A 254 -7.07 6.76 -5.28
C GLY A 254 -6.31 6.83 -6.61
N GLU A 255 -6.17 5.71 -7.31
CA GLU A 255 -5.42 5.62 -8.56
C GLU A 255 -6.22 6.00 -9.81
N THR A 256 -7.55 5.82 -9.80
CA THR A 256 -8.41 6.21 -10.91
C THR A 256 -8.27 7.71 -11.21
N HIS A 257 -8.09 8.52 -10.17
CA HIS A 257 -7.90 9.97 -10.27
C HIS A 257 -6.59 10.39 -10.96
N ASN A 258 -5.60 9.51 -10.95
CA ASN A 258 -4.35 9.70 -11.68
C ASN A 258 -4.37 9.07 -13.09
N GLY A 259 -5.53 8.55 -13.53
CA GLY A 259 -5.69 7.85 -14.81
C GLY A 259 -4.96 6.50 -14.87
N LYS A 260 -4.62 5.92 -13.70
CA LYS A 260 -3.84 4.67 -13.59
C LYS A 260 -4.72 3.41 -13.53
N SER A 261 -5.97 3.54 -13.08
CA SER A 261 -6.96 2.48 -13.00
C SER A 261 -8.12 2.80 -13.96
N LEU A 262 -8.55 1.82 -14.77
CA LEU A 262 -9.57 2.03 -15.80
C LEU A 262 -10.90 1.34 -15.48
N ASN A 263 -10.89 0.26 -14.68
CA ASN A 263 -12.08 -0.52 -14.34
C ASN A 263 -11.99 -1.24 -12.97
N GLY A 264 -11.27 -0.66 -12.00
CA GLY A 264 -11.19 -1.20 -10.65
C GLY A 264 -12.52 -1.14 -9.88
N ALA A 265 -12.57 -1.87 -8.77
CA ALA A 265 -13.64 -1.79 -7.76
C ALA A 265 -13.01 -1.91 -6.37
N ASP A 266 -13.59 -1.23 -5.38
CA ASP A 266 -13.12 -1.23 -4.00
C ASP A 266 -14.03 -2.10 -3.14
N GLY A 267 -13.48 -3.17 -2.58
CA GLY A 267 -14.20 -4.14 -1.78
C GLY A 267 -13.99 -3.91 -0.29
N CYS A 268 -15.07 -4.07 0.48
CA CYS A 268 -15.06 -4.04 1.94
C CYS A 268 -15.26 -5.46 2.46
N LEU A 269 -14.17 -6.14 2.78
CA LEU A 269 -14.21 -7.48 3.38
C LEU A 269 -14.53 -7.38 4.86
N LYS A 270 -15.38 -8.25 5.35
CA LYS A 270 -15.72 -8.29 6.78
C LYS A 270 -14.54 -8.73 7.63
N VAL A 271 -14.30 -7.99 8.71
CA VAL A 271 -13.36 -8.34 9.77
C VAL A 271 -14.16 -8.72 11.00
N THR A 272 -13.85 -9.90 11.55
CA THR A 272 -14.42 -10.33 12.83
C THR A 272 -13.36 -10.23 13.91
N GLU A 273 -13.78 -9.92 15.13
CA GLU A 273 -12.90 -9.78 16.27
C GLU A 273 -13.25 -10.81 17.34
N ARG A 274 -12.22 -11.40 17.93
CA ARG A 274 -12.33 -12.26 19.11
C ARG A 274 -11.27 -11.84 20.13
N VAL A 275 -11.58 -12.03 21.39
CA VAL A 275 -10.60 -11.92 22.47
C VAL A 275 -10.27 -13.33 22.92
N ASP A 276 -8.99 -13.69 22.92
CA ASP A 276 -8.56 -15.01 23.36
C ASP A 276 -8.56 -15.16 24.89
N GLY A 277 -8.24 -16.37 25.38
CA GLY A 277 -8.21 -16.67 26.81
C GLY A 277 -7.18 -15.87 27.62
N ASN A 278 -6.26 -15.17 26.96
CA ASN A 278 -5.25 -14.30 27.56
C ASN A 278 -5.62 -12.81 27.47
N GLY A 279 -6.81 -12.48 26.95
CA GLY A 279 -7.24 -11.11 26.77
C GLY A 279 -6.65 -10.42 25.53
N GLN A 280 -5.98 -11.15 24.63
CA GLN A 280 -5.44 -10.57 23.40
C GLN A 280 -6.51 -10.51 22.31
N ARG A 281 -6.59 -9.36 21.63
CA ARG A 281 -7.45 -9.16 20.46
C ARG A 281 -6.90 -9.97 19.28
N GLN A 282 -7.76 -10.74 18.65
CA GLN A 282 -7.50 -11.48 17.41
C GLN A 282 -8.50 -11.02 16.36
N LEU A 283 -7.98 -10.40 15.30
CA LEU A 283 -8.76 -10.04 14.13
C LEU A 283 -8.72 -11.20 13.14
N ARG A 284 -9.85 -11.50 12.52
CA ARG A 284 -9.98 -12.51 11.48
C ARG A 284 -10.60 -11.89 10.24
N LEU A 285 -9.91 -12.00 9.12
CA LEU A 285 -10.40 -11.55 7.82
C LEU A 285 -11.24 -12.67 7.17
N THR A 286 -12.42 -12.32 6.68
CA THR A 286 -13.27 -13.24 5.93
C THR A 286 -13.23 -12.89 4.43
N ASN A 287 -13.67 -13.82 3.60
CA ASN A 287 -13.88 -13.60 2.16
C ASN A 287 -15.28 -13.04 1.83
N GLU A 288 -16.04 -12.63 2.85
CA GLU A 288 -17.39 -12.06 2.73
C GLU A 288 -17.27 -10.56 2.49
N PHE A 289 -17.69 -10.09 1.31
CA PHE A 289 -17.91 -8.66 1.08
C PHE A 289 -19.19 -8.21 1.79
N VAL A 290 -19.10 -7.09 2.49
CA VAL A 290 -20.26 -6.39 3.09
C VAL A 290 -20.62 -5.13 2.30
N ALA A 291 -19.69 -4.60 1.51
CA ALA A 291 -19.91 -3.56 0.53
C ALA A 291 -18.86 -3.69 -0.60
N VAL A 292 -19.22 -3.21 -1.79
CA VAL A 292 -18.29 -2.99 -2.90
C VAL A 292 -18.64 -1.63 -3.50
N TYR A 293 -17.64 -0.83 -3.82
CA TYR A 293 -17.77 0.49 -4.39
C TYR A 293 -17.14 0.52 -5.79
N LYS A 294 -17.74 1.29 -6.68
CA LYS A 294 -17.14 1.69 -7.94
C LYS A 294 -17.35 3.19 -8.09
N ASP A 295 -16.25 3.94 -8.18
CA ASP A 295 -16.25 5.40 -8.27
C ASP A 295 -17.07 6.06 -7.13
N GLY A 296 -16.95 5.51 -5.92
CA GLY A 296 -17.69 5.96 -4.73
C GLY A 296 -19.11 5.44 -4.59
N VAL A 297 -19.66 4.80 -5.62
CA VAL A 297 -21.04 4.32 -5.63
C VAL A 297 -21.06 2.87 -5.18
N GLN A 298 -21.84 2.59 -4.13
CA GLN A 298 -22.04 1.22 -3.66
C GLN A 298 -22.75 0.36 -4.72
N GLN A 299 -22.22 -0.83 -4.96
CA GLN A 299 -22.69 -1.79 -5.96
C GLN A 299 -23.50 -2.94 -5.33
N ASP A 300 -24.22 -3.68 -6.17
CA ASP A 300 -24.75 -4.99 -5.78
C ASP A 300 -23.59 -5.95 -5.50
N LEU A 301 -23.71 -6.77 -4.45
CA LEU A 301 -22.68 -7.74 -4.03
C LEU A 301 -22.72 -9.03 -4.84
N ALA A 302 -23.87 -9.38 -5.42
CA ALA A 302 -24.05 -10.65 -6.15
C ALA A 302 -22.97 -10.98 -7.21
N PRO A 303 -22.42 -10.02 -7.97
CA PRO A 303 -21.37 -10.31 -8.95
C PRO A 303 -19.96 -10.39 -8.36
N TYR A 304 -19.74 -10.05 -7.09
CA TYR A 304 -18.41 -9.96 -6.49
C TYR A 304 -18.11 -11.10 -5.55
N GLN A 305 -16.94 -11.71 -5.75
CA GLN A 305 -16.40 -12.75 -4.87
C GLN A 305 -14.90 -12.56 -4.68
N CYS A 306 -14.40 -12.77 -3.47
CA CYS A 306 -12.99 -12.66 -3.14
C CYS A 306 -12.29 -14.02 -3.31
N GLU A 307 -12.30 -14.55 -4.54
CA GLU A 307 -11.68 -15.85 -4.85
C GLU A 307 -10.26 -15.72 -5.41
N LYS A 308 -10.03 -14.68 -6.22
CA LYS A 308 -8.73 -14.38 -6.82
C LYS A 308 -8.03 -13.30 -6.01
N MET A 309 -7.03 -13.68 -5.23
CA MET A 309 -6.24 -12.75 -4.41
C MET A 309 -4.81 -12.65 -4.93
N THR A 310 -4.22 -11.47 -4.82
CA THR A 310 -2.75 -11.34 -4.98
C THR A 310 -2.02 -12.03 -3.82
N VAL A 311 -0.73 -12.27 -4.01
CA VAL A 311 0.12 -12.86 -2.97
C VAL A 311 0.13 -12.01 -1.68
N PRO A 312 0.25 -10.67 -1.73
CA PRO A 312 0.11 -9.82 -0.55
C PRO A 312 -1.20 -10.01 0.22
N LEU A 313 -2.35 -9.99 -0.46
CA LEU A 313 -3.64 -10.15 0.20
C LEU A 313 -3.82 -11.55 0.80
N ALA A 314 -3.48 -12.60 0.05
CA ALA A 314 -3.51 -13.97 0.56
C ALA A 314 -2.60 -14.17 1.77
N THR A 315 -1.46 -13.48 1.81
CA THR A 315 -0.53 -13.49 2.94
C THR A 315 -1.14 -12.79 4.15
N MET A 316 -1.85 -11.66 3.95
CA MET A 316 -2.58 -10.99 5.03
C MET A 316 -3.73 -11.81 5.62
N PHE A 317 -4.46 -12.57 4.78
CA PHE A 317 -5.45 -13.53 5.25
C PHE A 317 -4.84 -14.54 6.22
N LYS A 318 -3.74 -15.17 5.80
CA LYS A 318 -3.01 -16.12 6.64
C LYS A 318 -2.51 -15.45 7.92
N ALA A 319 -1.96 -14.25 7.79
CA ALA A 319 -1.35 -13.54 8.90
C ALA A 319 -2.34 -13.18 10.00
N LEU A 320 -3.51 -12.65 9.63
CA LEU A 320 -4.60 -12.33 10.55
C LEU A 320 -5.26 -13.58 11.12
N ASN A 321 -5.48 -14.60 10.29
CA ASN A 321 -6.18 -15.82 10.71
C ASN A 321 -5.29 -16.78 11.51
N GLY A 322 -4.00 -16.46 11.69
CA GLY A 322 -3.04 -17.28 12.43
C GLY A 322 -2.64 -18.57 11.70
N GLU A 323 -2.79 -18.61 10.37
CA GLU A 323 -2.45 -19.75 9.54
C GLU A 323 -1.02 -19.58 9.01
N GLY A 324 -0.14 -20.56 9.22
CA GLY A 324 1.21 -20.57 8.62
C GLY A 324 2.39 -20.22 9.54
N ARG A 325 2.37 -20.67 10.80
CA ARG A 325 3.62 -20.96 11.51
C ARG A 325 4.16 -22.32 11.10
#